data_AF-A0A842VF77-F1
#
_entry.id   AF-A0A842VF77-F1
#
_cell.length_a   1.000
_cell.length_b   1.000
_cell.length_c   1.000
_cell.angle_alpha   90.00
_cell.angle_beta   90.00
_cell.angle_gamma   90.00
#
_symmetry.space_group_name_H-M   'P 1'
#
loop_
_entity.id
_entity.type
_entity.pdbx_description
1 polymer ?
#
loop_
_entity_poly.entity_id
_entity_poly.type
_entity_poly.pdbx_seq_one_letter_code
_entity_poly.pdbx_strand_id
1 'polypeptide(L)'
;MVKLEDVKVGDKIKNEFDQITRKLLKKYAKASGDTNPIHTTDAVAEKMGLKGVIGHGLLSFGFATKLFEDYLEHGKFGTFIEIDLDMLGMVRCGDNLITEATVNKVENKRVYFDVTQTTITKVDIKDKDGNIVKQFEAGERGYISEKDIARNLVHEKEVDEGILTYRERLATKGSAIVELNE
;
A
#
# COMPACT_ATOMS: atom_id res chain seq x y z
N MET A 1 -3.37 -23.31 -4.39
CA MET A 1 -2.23 -24.25 -4.26
C MET A 1 -1.05 -23.72 -5.05
N VAL A 2 -0.07 -23.17 -4.33
CA VAL A 2 1.29 -22.96 -4.84
C VAL A 2 2.07 -24.27 -4.70
N LYS A 3 2.83 -24.66 -5.72
CA LYS A 3 3.80 -25.76 -5.65
C LYS A 3 5.17 -25.24 -6.03
N LEU A 4 6.21 -25.79 -5.42
CA LEU A 4 7.59 -25.38 -5.67
C LEU A 4 7.99 -25.52 -7.15
N GLU A 5 7.56 -26.59 -7.82
CA GLU A 5 7.85 -26.88 -9.23
C GLU A 5 7.28 -25.85 -10.21
N ASP A 6 6.24 -25.13 -9.80
CA ASP A 6 5.54 -24.13 -10.63
C ASP A 6 6.13 -22.72 -10.47
N VAL A 7 6.96 -22.48 -9.44
CA VAL A 7 7.50 -21.16 -9.11
C VAL A 7 8.75 -20.85 -9.92
N LYS A 8 8.75 -19.69 -10.59
CA LYS A 8 9.86 -19.22 -11.42
C LYS A 8 10.29 -17.82 -11.01
N VAL A 9 11.57 -17.53 -11.22
CA VAL A 9 12.09 -16.16 -11.09
C VAL A 9 11.33 -15.25 -12.05
N GLY A 10 10.86 -14.12 -11.53
CA GLY A 10 10.00 -13.17 -12.23
C GLY A 10 8.50 -13.35 -11.97
N ASP A 11 8.06 -14.45 -11.34
CA ASP A 11 6.67 -14.62 -10.95
C ASP A 11 6.24 -13.55 -9.95
N LYS A 12 4.99 -13.11 -10.06
CA LYS A 12 4.44 -12.04 -9.24
C LYS A 12 3.19 -12.50 -8.50
N ILE A 13 3.14 -12.15 -7.22
CA ILE A 13 1.91 -12.19 -6.43
C ILE A 13 1.56 -10.78 -6.02
N LYS A 14 0.25 -10.49 -5.99
CA LYS A 14 -0.25 -9.14 -5.76
C LYS A 14 -1.52 -9.20 -4.94
N ASN A 15 -1.67 -8.25 -4.02
CA ASN A 15 -2.92 -7.99 -3.33
C ASN A 15 -3.16 -6.48 -3.27
N GLU A 16 -4.42 -6.09 -3.33
CA GLU A 16 -4.84 -4.70 -3.25
C GLU A 16 -5.76 -4.54 -2.05
N PHE A 17 -5.48 -3.52 -1.24
CA PHE A 17 -6.36 -3.10 -0.19
C PHE A 17 -7.00 -1.77 -0.57
N ASP A 18 -8.28 -1.84 -0.90
CA ASP A 18 -9.07 -0.68 -1.24
C ASP A 18 -9.31 0.21 -0.02
N GLN A 19 -9.03 1.50 -0.20
CA GLN A 19 -9.36 2.59 0.71
C GLN A 19 -8.92 2.38 2.16
N ILE A 20 -7.77 2.97 2.48
CA ILE A 20 -7.39 3.25 3.85
C ILE A 20 -8.37 4.28 4.41
N THR A 21 -9.19 3.90 5.40
CA THR A 21 -10.18 4.80 6.01
C THR A 21 -9.82 5.18 7.45
N ARG A 22 -10.30 6.33 7.92
CA ARG A 22 -10.16 6.73 9.33
C ARG A 22 -10.71 5.68 10.30
N LYS A 23 -11.81 5.02 9.91
CA LYS A 23 -12.42 3.94 10.69
C LYS A 23 -11.47 2.74 10.81
N LEU A 24 -10.81 2.37 9.71
CA LEU A 24 -9.79 1.33 9.72
C LEU A 24 -8.62 1.73 10.63
N LEU A 25 -8.09 2.93 10.50
CA LEU A 25 -6.95 3.39 11.31
C LEU A 25 -7.27 3.40 12.81
N LYS A 26 -8.47 3.86 13.19
CA LYS A 26 -8.95 3.77 14.58
C LYS A 26 -9.12 2.33 15.05
N LYS A 27 -9.63 1.44 14.20
CA LYS A 27 -9.77 0.01 14.54
C LYS A 27 -8.40 -0.64 14.73
N TYR A 28 -7.44 -0.35 13.86
CA TYR A 28 -6.08 -0.85 13.97
C TYR A 28 -5.39 -0.32 15.22
N ALA A 29 -5.48 0.99 15.51
CA ALA A 29 -4.95 1.59 16.74
C ALA A 29 -5.42 0.86 18.02
N LYS A 30 -6.71 0.48 18.06
CA LYS A 30 -7.25 -0.30 19.17
C LYS A 30 -6.69 -1.73 19.21
N ALA A 31 -6.52 -2.37 18.06
CA ALA A 31 -6.05 -3.75 17.96
C ALA A 31 -4.55 -3.89 18.24
N SER A 32 -3.74 -2.96 17.75
CA SER A 32 -2.28 -2.96 17.93
C SER A 32 -1.85 -2.40 19.28
N GLY A 33 -2.69 -1.59 19.93
CA GLY A 33 -2.33 -0.82 21.12
C GLY A 33 -1.60 0.50 20.81
N ASP A 34 -1.23 0.74 19.54
CA ASP A 34 -0.67 2.02 19.10
C ASP A 34 -1.78 3.05 18.91
N THR A 35 -2.03 3.77 19.99
CA THR A 35 -3.06 4.82 20.08
C THR A 35 -2.51 6.22 19.85
N ASN A 36 -1.34 6.38 19.21
CA ASN A 36 -0.79 7.69 18.92
C ASN A 36 -1.81 8.56 18.14
N PRO A 37 -2.18 9.76 18.64
CA PRO A 37 -3.23 10.58 18.04
C PRO A 37 -2.99 11.00 16.59
N ILE A 38 -1.75 10.99 16.09
CA ILE A 38 -1.46 11.28 14.69
C ILE A 38 -2.14 10.29 13.72
N HIS A 39 -2.53 9.11 14.21
CA HIS A 39 -3.24 8.10 13.43
C HIS A 39 -4.77 8.17 13.57
N THR A 40 -5.29 8.96 14.51
CA THR A 40 -6.72 8.91 14.88
C THR A 40 -7.43 10.27 14.90
N THR A 41 -6.68 11.38 14.96
CA THR A 41 -7.21 12.74 15.12
C THR A 41 -6.51 13.72 14.18
N ASP A 42 -7.25 14.29 13.22
CA ASP A 42 -6.71 15.24 12.25
C ASP A 42 -6.07 16.47 12.91
N ALA A 43 -6.78 17.09 13.86
CA ALA A 43 -6.29 18.30 14.52
C ALA A 43 -4.94 18.10 15.22
N VAL A 44 -4.65 16.89 15.73
CA VAL A 44 -3.34 16.59 16.32
C VAL A 44 -2.31 16.32 15.24
N ALA A 45 -2.64 15.55 14.21
CA ALA A 45 -1.76 15.31 13.08
C ALA A 45 -1.33 16.64 12.41
N GLU A 46 -2.27 17.55 12.20
CA GLU A 46 -2.05 18.90 11.65
C GLU A 46 -1.16 19.76 12.54
N LYS A 47 -1.39 19.76 13.86
CA LYS A 47 -0.50 20.43 14.82
C LYS A 47 0.93 19.90 14.78
N MET A 48 1.13 18.65 14.37
CA MET A 48 2.44 18.01 14.19
C MET A 48 3.01 18.20 12.77
N GLY A 49 2.40 19.04 11.93
CA GLY A 49 2.88 19.36 10.59
C GLY A 49 2.46 18.36 9.51
N LEU A 50 1.57 17.41 9.83
CA LEU A 50 0.96 16.52 8.84
C LEU A 50 -0.25 17.18 8.19
N LYS A 51 -0.75 16.60 7.10
CA LYS A 51 -1.93 17.09 6.38
C LYS A 51 -3.19 16.31 6.81
N GLY A 52 -3.31 15.96 8.09
CA GLY A 52 -4.33 15.04 8.60
C GLY A 52 -3.75 13.67 8.96
N VAL A 53 -4.61 12.75 9.39
CA VAL A 53 -4.16 11.45 9.92
C VAL A 53 -3.43 10.61 8.88
N ILE A 54 -2.45 9.84 9.35
CA ILE A 54 -1.66 8.92 8.52
C ILE A 54 -1.84 7.47 9.00
N GLY A 55 -1.67 6.51 8.09
CA GLY A 55 -1.67 5.09 8.45
C GLY A 55 -0.45 4.72 9.30
N HIS A 56 -0.62 3.76 10.19
CA HIS A 56 0.49 3.16 10.94
C HIS A 56 1.44 2.43 9.99
N GLY A 57 2.76 2.54 10.18
CA GLY A 57 3.72 1.75 9.39
C GLY A 57 3.47 0.24 9.54
N LEU A 58 3.16 -0.21 10.76
CA LEU A 58 2.86 -1.62 11.03
C LEU A 58 1.50 -2.09 10.45
N LEU A 59 0.60 -1.18 10.09
CA LEU A 59 -0.60 -1.55 9.33
C LEU A 59 -0.19 -1.97 7.91
N SER A 60 0.69 -1.20 7.26
CA SER A 60 1.24 -1.54 5.94
C SER A 60 2.01 -2.86 5.98
N PHE A 61 2.81 -3.06 7.03
CA PHE A 61 3.48 -4.35 7.28
C PHE A 61 2.46 -5.50 7.38
N GLY A 62 1.38 -5.32 8.12
CA GLY A 62 0.31 -6.33 8.23
C GLY A 62 -0.35 -6.68 6.89
N PHE A 63 -0.49 -5.71 5.98
CA PHE A 63 -0.96 -6.01 4.62
C PHE A 63 0.07 -6.75 3.77
N ALA A 64 1.36 -6.46 3.97
CA ALA A 64 2.43 -7.18 3.29
C ALA A 64 2.51 -8.64 3.75
N THR A 65 2.43 -8.90 5.07
CA THR A 65 2.40 -10.28 5.59
C THR A 65 1.15 -11.02 5.16
N LYS A 66 -0.01 -10.35 5.11
CA LYS A 66 -1.25 -10.95 4.60
C LYS A 66 -1.11 -11.52 3.18
N LEU A 67 -0.37 -10.84 2.29
CA LEU A 67 -0.12 -11.35 0.93
C LEU A 67 0.53 -12.74 0.96
N PHE A 68 1.54 -12.94 1.81
CA PHE A 68 2.24 -14.22 1.94
C PHE A 68 1.41 -15.27 2.69
N GLU A 69 0.68 -14.88 3.72
CA GLU A 69 -0.26 -15.76 4.42
C GLU A 69 -1.33 -16.30 3.47
N ASP A 70 -1.91 -15.44 2.63
CA ASP A 70 -2.90 -15.85 1.62
C ASP A 70 -2.25 -16.75 0.55
N TYR A 71 -1.03 -16.42 0.09
CA TYR A 71 -0.28 -17.20 -0.90
C TYR A 71 0.03 -18.63 -0.41
N LEU A 72 0.36 -18.79 0.86
CA LEU A 72 0.65 -20.08 1.48
C LEU A 72 -0.60 -20.84 1.96
N GLU A 73 -1.79 -20.28 1.74
CA GLU A 73 -3.06 -20.72 2.34
C GLU A 73 -2.92 -20.97 3.85
N HIS A 74 -2.39 -19.97 4.58
CA HIS A 74 -2.21 -19.97 6.04
C HIS A 74 -1.42 -21.15 6.58
N GLY A 75 -0.26 -21.44 5.97
CA GLY A 75 0.64 -22.50 6.42
C GLY A 75 0.43 -23.85 5.74
N LYS A 76 -0.63 -24.00 4.95
CA LYS A 76 -0.99 -25.28 4.30
C LYS A 76 0.01 -25.69 3.22
N PHE A 77 0.61 -24.73 2.50
CA PHE A 77 1.54 -25.01 1.40
C PHE A 77 2.98 -24.58 1.66
N GLY A 78 3.28 -24.12 2.87
CA GLY A 78 4.61 -23.69 3.24
C GLY A 78 4.61 -22.84 4.49
N THR A 79 5.80 -22.40 4.90
CA THR A 79 6.01 -21.56 6.08
C THR A 79 6.48 -20.18 5.64
N PHE A 80 5.90 -19.14 6.24
CA PHE A 80 6.41 -17.78 6.10
C PHE A 80 7.61 -17.61 7.04
N ILE A 81 8.79 -17.35 6.48
CA ILE A 81 10.05 -17.38 7.22
C ILE A 81 10.41 -15.98 7.73
N GLU A 82 10.46 -15.02 6.82
CA GLU A 82 10.98 -13.69 7.12
C GLU A 82 10.35 -12.65 6.19
N ILE A 83 10.22 -11.43 6.70
CA ILE A 83 9.95 -10.25 5.92
C ILE A 83 10.69 -9.06 6.54
N ASP A 84 11.31 -8.26 5.69
CA ASP A 84 11.99 -7.03 6.05
C ASP A 84 11.49 -5.91 5.14
N LEU A 85 11.12 -4.76 5.71
CA LEU A 85 10.45 -3.67 5.00
C LEU A 85 10.93 -2.28 5.46
N ASP A 86 11.33 -1.48 4.48
CA ASP A 86 11.60 -0.04 4.62
C ASP A 86 10.33 0.77 4.36
N MET A 87 9.86 1.49 5.38
CA MET A 87 8.70 2.41 5.26
C MET A 87 9.16 3.76 4.72
N LEU A 88 9.11 3.93 3.40
CA LEU A 88 9.62 5.11 2.68
C LEU A 88 8.60 6.25 2.59
N GLY A 89 7.32 5.93 2.59
CA GLY A 89 6.25 6.86 2.28
C GLY A 89 5.02 6.71 3.17
N MET A 90 4.50 7.86 3.62
CA MET A 90 3.23 7.92 4.34
C MET A 90 2.05 7.41 3.51
N VAL A 91 1.38 6.39 4.03
CA VAL A 91 0.04 5.96 3.63
C VAL A 91 -1.00 6.87 4.29
N ARG A 92 -2.00 7.30 3.55
CA ARG A 92 -3.03 8.27 4.00
C ARG A 92 -4.43 7.76 3.81
N CYS A 93 -5.37 8.44 4.45
CA CYS A 93 -6.79 8.20 4.19
C CYS A 93 -7.13 8.43 2.72
N GLY A 94 -7.93 7.53 2.15
CA GLY A 94 -8.30 7.52 0.74
C GLY A 94 -7.30 6.82 -0.18
N ASP A 95 -6.11 6.43 0.31
CA ASP A 95 -5.17 5.65 -0.49
C ASP A 95 -5.71 4.24 -0.75
N ASN A 96 -5.52 3.77 -1.98
CA ASN A 96 -5.50 2.34 -2.26
C ASN A 96 -4.06 1.85 -2.09
N LEU A 97 -3.87 0.79 -1.30
CA LEU A 97 -2.55 0.23 -1.03
C LEU A 97 -2.37 -1.07 -1.82
N ILE A 98 -1.41 -1.08 -2.73
CA ILE A 98 -1.09 -2.23 -3.58
C ILE A 98 0.18 -2.86 -3.03
N THR A 99 0.13 -4.12 -2.62
CA THR A 99 1.31 -4.92 -2.28
C THR A 99 1.61 -5.86 -3.44
N GLU A 100 2.83 -5.79 -3.99
CA GLU A 100 3.34 -6.71 -4.99
C GLU A 100 4.63 -7.36 -4.47
N ALA A 101 4.77 -8.67 -4.68
CA ALA A 101 5.99 -9.40 -4.40
C ALA A 101 6.42 -10.17 -5.66
N THR A 102 7.66 -9.98 -6.09
CA THR A 102 8.25 -10.62 -7.27
C THR A 102 9.31 -11.62 -6.84
N VAL A 103 9.23 -12.86 -7.34
CA VAL A 103 10.24 -13.88 -7.08
C VAL A 103 11.57 -13.47 -7.70
N ASN A 104 12.60 -13.25 -6.90
CA ASN A 104 13.93 -12.89 -7.37
C ASN A 104 14.90 -14.09 -7.37
N LYS A 105 14.64 -15.11 -6.54
CA LYS A 105 15.49 -16.29 -6.38
C LYS A 105 14.67 -17.46 -5.83
N VAL A 106 14.98 -18.67 -6.29
CA VAL A 106 14.49 -19.94 -5.73
C VAL A 106 15.72 -20.79 -5.39
N GLU A 107 15.82 -21.26 -4.15
CA GLU A 107 16.93 -22.10 -3.69
C GLU A 107 16.40 -23.20 -2.77
N ASN A 108 16.55 -24.45 -3.21
CA ASN A 108 15.91 -25.61 -2.57
C ASN A 108 14.40 -25.36 -2.42
N LYS A 109 13.88 -25.34 -1.20
CA LYS A 109 12.47 -25.08 -0.88
C LYS A 109 12.16 -23.60 -0.63
N ARG A 110 13.18 -22.74 -0.59
CA ARG A 110 13.02 -21.31 -0.27
C ARG A 110 12.79 -20.49 -1.52
N VAL A 111 11.77 -19.64 -1.46
CA VAL A 111 11.46 -18.65 -2.48
C VAL A 111 11.67 -17.27 -1.88
N TYR A 112 12.48 -16.47 -2.55
CA TYR A 112 12.86 -15.12 -2.14
C TYR A 112 12.12 -14.12 -3.01
N PHE A 113 11.58 -13.09 -2.38
CA PHE A 113 10.79 -12.07 -3.04
C PHE A 113 11.37 -10.68 -2.82
N ASP A 114 11.33 -9.86 -3.86
CA ASP A 114 11.36 -8.40 -3.74
C ASP A 114 9.93 -7.91 -3.49
N VAL A 115 9.72 -7.17 -2.40
CA VAL A 115 8.40 -6.69 -1.99
C VAL A 115 8.32 -5.19 -2.19
N THR A 116 7.20 -4.73 -2.75
CA THR A 116 6.88 -3.31 -2.84
C THR A 116 5.44 -3.07 -2.38
N GLN A 117 5.23 -1.92 -1.75
CA GLN A 117 3.89 -1.38 -1.55
C GLN A 117 3.80 0.01 -2.18
N THR A 118 2.79 0.19 -3.00
CA THR A 118 2.52 1.44 -3.73
C THR A 118 1.17 1.98 -3.32
N THR A 119 1.10 3.28 -3.00
CA THR A 119 -0.16 3.95 -2.77
C THR A 119 -0.65 4.63 -4.04
N ILE A 120 -1.94 4.42 -4.33
CA ILE A 120 -2.69 5.17 -5.33
C ILE A 120 -3.58 6.15 -4.59
N THR A 121 -3.22 7.44 -4.66
CA THR A 121 -3.91 8.53 -3.97
C THR A 121 -4.73 9.32 -5.00
N LYS A 122 -6.05 9.17 -4.99
CA LYS A 122 -6.96 9.92 -5.88
C LYS A 122 -7.06 11.38 -5.42
N VAL A 123 -7.02 12.33 -6.36
CA VAL A 123 -6.97 13.77 -6.08
C VAL A 123 -8.28 14.44 -6.47
N ASP A 124 -8.67 14.34 -7.74
CA ASP A 124 -9.92 14.86 -8.28
C ASP A 124 -10.35 14.09 -9.54
N ILE A 125 -11.60 14.27 -9.96
CA ILE A 125 -12.07 13.94 -11.31
C ILE A 125 -12.52 15.25 -11.95
N LYS A 126 -12.08 15.50 -13.19
CA LYS A 126 -12.49 16.66 -14.00
C LYS A 126 -13.27 16.24 -15.23
N ASP A 127 -14.26 17.05 -15.62
CA ASP A 127 -14.93 16.89 -16.91
C ASP A 127 -14.02 17.32 -18.07
N LYS A 128 -14.55 17.25 -19.30
CA LYS A 128 -13.82 17.62 -20.53
C LYS A 128 -13.48 19.12 -20.60
N ASP A 129 -14.20 19.95 -19.86
CA ASP A 129 -14.00 21.39 -19.80
C ASP A 129 -13.03 21.78 -18.66
N GLY A 130 -12.54 20.79 -17.89
CA GLY A 130 -11.61 20.96 -16.79
C GLY A 130 -12.26 21.28 -15.44
N ASN A 131 -13.58 21.24 -15.34
CA ASN A 131 -14.28 21.49 -14.08
C ASN A 131 -14.19 20.26 -13.17
N ILE A 132 -13.91 20.47 -11.89
CA ILE A 132 -13.87 19.38 -10.90
C ILE A 132 -15.30 18.87 -10.67
N VAL A 133 -15.59 17.65 -11.12
CA VAL A 133 -16.86 16.96 -10.88
C VAL A 133 -16.84 16.18 -9.56
N LYS A 134 -15.64 15.81 -9.09
CA LYS A 134 -15.46 15.10 -7.83
C LYS A 134 -14.13 15.45 -7.19
N GLN A 135 -14.19 15.88 -5.93
CA GLN A 135 -13.01 16.19 -5.13
C GLN A 135 -12.75 15.05 -4.15
N PHE A 136 -11.51 14.57 -4.08
CA PHE A 136 -11.08 13.65 -3.02
C PHE A 136 -10.28 14.41 -1.95
N GLU A 137 -10.21 13.81 -0.76
CA GLU A 137 -9.52 14.37 0.41
C GLU A 137 -8.07 14.80 0.09
N ALA A 138 -7.37 14.06 -0.77
CA ALA A 138 -6.00 14.38 -1.15
C ALA A 138 -5.87 15.72 -1.86
N GLY A 139 -6.86 16.10 -2.67
CA GLY A 139 -6.87 17.42 -3.30
C GLY A 139 -7.32 18.53 -2.33
N GLU A 140 -8.30 18.26 -1.46
CA GLU A 140 -8.74 19.24 -0.43
C GLU A 140 -7.62 19.61 0.54
N ARG A 141 -6.85 18.60 0.97
CA ARG A 141 -5.77 18.75 1.95
C ARG A 141 -4.40 18.98 1.30
N GLY A 142 -4.32 18.98 -0.03
CA GLY A 142 -3.10 19.20 -0.79
C GLY A 142 -2.01 18.16 -0.52
N TYR A 143 -2.32 16.87 -0.61
CA TYR A 143 -1.35 15.77 -0.39
C TYR A 143 -0.25 15.70 -1.44
N ILE A 144 -0.51 16.26 -2.62
CA ILE A 144 0.44 16.31 -3.73
C ILE A 144 1.38 17.48 -3.51
N SER A 145 2.67 17.21 -3.56
CA SER A 145 3.73 18.22 -3.45
C SER A 145 4.36 18.51 -4.81
N GLU A 146 5.03 19.66 -4.94
CA GLU A 146 5.85 19.97 -6.12
C GLU A 146 6.90 18.90 -6.39
N LYS A 147 7.42 18.26 -5.33
CA LYS A 147 8.36 17.13 -5.46
C LYS A 147 7.72 15.89 -6.06
N ASP A 148 6.44 15.63 -5.78
CA ASP A 148 5.73 14.50 -6.40
C ASP A 148 5.55 14.75 -7.91
N ILE A 149 5.22 15.99 -8.30
CA ILE A 149 5.12 16.40 -9.70
C ILE A 149 6.49 16.30 -10.40
N ALA A 150 7.55 16.86 -9.80
CA ALA A 150 8.89 16.83 -10.36
C ALA A 150 9.49 15.42 -10.50
N ARG A 151 8.94 14.44 -9.75
CA ARG A 151 9.31 13.02 -9.82
C ARG A 151 8.38 12.20 -10.73
N ASN A 152 7.48 12.85 -11.47
CA ASN A 152 6.49 12.21 -12.35
C ASN A 152 5.62 11.17 -11.63
N LEU A 153 5.21 11.46 -10.38
CA LEU A 153 4.37 10.57 -9.58
C LEU A 153 2.87 10.85 -9.73
N VAL A 154 2.50 11.89 -10.49
CA VAL A 154 1.10 12.30 -10.69
C VAL A 154 0.69 11.92 -12.10
N HIS A 155 -0.47 11.29 -12.21
CA HIS A 155 -0.96 10.67 -13.42
C HIS A 155 -2.44 11.00 -13.62
N GLU A 156 -2.87 10.89 -14.87
CA GLU A 156 -4.25 11.07 -15.30
C GLU A 156 -4.76 9.79 -15.97
N LYS A 157 -6.04 9.47 -15.75
CA LYS A 157 -6.71 8.31 -16.36
C LYS A 157 -8.17 8.63 -16.67
N GLU A 158 -8.62 8.28 -17.87
CA GLU A 158 -10.05 8.36 -18.22
C GLU A 158 -10.88 7.36 -17.38
N VAL A 159 -11.99 7.86 -16.85
CA VAL A 159 -13.01 7.14 -16.09
C VAL A 159 -14.39 7.59 -16.55
N ASP A 160 -15.44 6.85 -16.20
CA ASP A 160 -16.81 7.14 -16.66
C ASP A 160 -17.27 8.58 -16.37
N GLU A 161 -16.82 9.14 -15.25
CA GLU A 161 -17.16 10.49 -14.79
C GLU A 161 -16.25 11.60 -15.38
N GLY A 162 -15.18 11.27 -16.11
CA GLY A 162 -14.21 12.25 -16.65
C GLY A 162 -12.75 11.79 -16.59
N ILE A 163 -11.83 12.70 -16.27
CA ILE A 163 -10.40 12.42 -16.14
C ILE A 163 -10.05 12.41 -14.64
N LEU A 164 -9.61 11.26 -14.13
CA LEU A 164 -9.13 11.08 -12.76
C LEU A 164 -7.66 11.53 -12.65
N THR A 165 -7.39 12.51 -11.81
CA THR A 165 -6.03 12.82 -11.35
C THR A 165 -5.70 11.97 -10.12
N TYR A 166 -4.57 11.26 -10.14
CA TYR A 166 -4.10 10.48 -8.99
C TYR A 166 -2.58 10.51 -8.87
N ARG A 167 -2.07 10.24 -7.67
CA ARG A 167 -0.64 10.02 -7.42
C ARG A 167 -0.37 8.55 -7.19
N GLU A 168 0.65 8.04 -7.86
CA GLU A 168 1.23 6.73 -7.60
C GLU A 168 2.57 6.91 -6.88
N ARG A 169 2.75 6.32 -5.70
CA ARG A 169 3.98 6.47 -4.94
C ARG A 169 4.37 5.21 -4.19
N LEU A 170 5.64 4.84 -4.30
CA LEU A 170 6.25 3.80 -3.46
C LEU A 170 6.17 4.22 -1.99
N ALA A 171 5.45 3.43 -1.20
CA ALA A 171 5.25 3.61 0.23
C ALA A 171 6.18 2.71 1.04
N THR A 172 6.39 1.48 0.58
CA THR A 172 7.23 0.49 1.24
C THR A 172 8.03 -0.28 0.21
N LYS A 173 9.26 -0.69 0.54
CA LYS A 173 10.01 -1.69 -0.23
C LYS A 173 10.69 -2.66 0.72
N GLY A 174 11.08 -3.82 0.25
CA GLY A 174 11.89 -4.74 1.05
C GLY A 174 11.93 -6.12 0.44
N SER A 175 12.04 -7.14 1.29
CA SER A 175 12.15 -8.52 0.86
C SER A 175 11.38 -9.47 1.77
N ALA A 176 11.07 -10.66 1.24
CA ALA A 176 10.44 -11.71 2.02
C ALA A 176 10.95 -13.08 1.60
N ILE A 177 10.87 -14.03 2.52
CA ILE A 177 11.25 -15.43 2.32
C ILE A 177 10.09 -16.31 2.76
N VAL A 178 9.71 -17.24 1.89
CA VAL A 178 8.83 -18.36 2.25
C VAL A 178 9.55 -19.67 1.96
N GLU A 179 9.17 -20.71 2.68
CA GLU A 179 9.61 -22.08 2.41
C GLU A 179 8.40 -22.92 2.02
N LEU A 180 8.39 -23.47 0.81
CA LEU A 180 7.27 -24.26 0.31
C LEU A 180 7.38 -25.73 0.74
N ASN A 181 6.23 -26.37 0.93
CA ASN A 181 6.14 -27.81 1.15
C ASN A 181 6.55 -28.57 -0.12
N GLU A 182 6.90 -29.85 0.04
CA GLU A 182 7.14 -30.78 -1.07
C GLU A 182 5.87 -31.06 -1.88
#